data_AF-A0A2V2FJ79-F1
#
_entry.id   AF-A0A2V2FJ79-F1
#
_cell.length_a   1.000
_cell.length_b   1.000
_cell.length_c   1.000
_cell.angle_alpha   90.00
_cell.angle_beta   90.00
_cell.angle_gamma   90.00
#
_symmetry.space_group_name_H-M   'P 1'
#
loop_
_entity.id
_entity.type
_entity.pdbx_description
1 polymer ?
#
loop_
_entity_poly.entity_id
_entity_poly.type
_entity_poly.pdbx_seq_one_letter_code
_entity_poly.pdbx_strand_id
1 'polypeptide(L)'
;MKIKDGFYMTEIGSDYVIIAGTPEAKKLFGGMLRLNETGAFLWKKLIDGATEEKLAAALAAEYGVSSEVSAKDTADFLGTIRSAGFVEE
;
A
#
# COMPACT_ATOMS: atom_id res chain seq x y z
N MET A 1 -10.31 -6.69 -3.61
CA MET A 1 -9.01 -5.98 -3.63
C MET A 1 -7.91 -6.84 -3.02
N LYS A 2 -6.95 -7.23 -3.84
CA LYS A 2 -5.77 -8.02 -3.45
C LYS A 2 -4.52 -7.43 -4.12
N ILE A 3 -3.39 -7.41 -3.42
CA ILE A 3 -2.10 -7.08 -4.04
C ILE A 3 -1.75 -8.20 -5.03
N LYS A 4 -1.35 -7.82 -6.24
CA LYS A 4 -0.89 -8.76 -7.27
C LYS A 4 0.37 -9.49 -6.81
N ASP A 5 0.50 -10.73 -7.23
CA ASP A 5 1.71 -11.52 -7.01
C ASP A 5 2.92 -10.92 -7.75
N GLY A 6 4.11 -11.11 -7.16
CA GLY A 6 5.37 -10.64 -7.75
C GLY A 6 5.86 -9.26 -7.30
N PHE A 7 5.12 -8.59 -6.41
CA PHE A 7 5.58 -7.42 -5.68
C PHE A 7 5.93 -7.79 -4.24
N TYR A 8 7.08 -7.33 -3.76
CA TYR A 8 7.45 -7.49 -2.35
C TYR A 8 7.91 -6.16 -1.78
N MET A 9 7.63 -5.97 -0.49
CA MET A 9 8.08 -4.81 0.25
C MET A 9 9.33 -5.17 1.06
N THR A 10 10.31 -4.28 1.05
CA THR A 10 11.51 -4.36 1.88
C THR A 10 11.73 -3.02 2.59
N GLU A 11 12.31 -3.07 3.78
CA GLU A 11 12.74 -1.88 4.51
C GLU A 11 14.20 -1.57 4.16
N ILE A 12 14.50 -0.29 3.92
CA ILE A 12 15.85 0.21 3.65
C ILE A 12 16.07 1.44 4.52
N GLY A 13 16.74 1.26 5.66
CA GLY A 13 16.92 2.33 6.64
C GLY A 13 15.59 2.72 7.28
N SER A 14 15.18 3.98 7.13
CA SER A 14 13.88 4.48 7.61
C SER A 14 12.78 4.47 6.53
N ASP A 15 13.12 4.07 5.30
CA ASP A 15 12.19 4.04 4.18
C ASP A 15 11.68 2.62 3.91
N TYR A 16 10.44 2.52 3.46
CA TYR A 16 9.86 1.30 2.95
C TYR A 16 9.82 1.33 1.43
N VAL A 17 10.22 0.25 0.77
CA VAL A 17 10.30 0.20 -0.70
C VAL A 17 9.62 -1.05 -1.23
N ILE A 18 8.77 -0.88 -2.23
CA ILE A 18 8.17 -1.99 -2.98
C ILE A 18 8.93 -2.18 -4.29
N ILE A 19 9.28 -3.44 -4.56
CA ILE A 19 10.08 -3.85 -5.70
C ILE A 19 9.31 -4.93 -6.48
N ALA A 20 9.34 -4.81 -7.80
CA ALA A 20 8.88 -5.84 -8.71
C ALA A 20 9.91 -6.98 -8.81
N GLY A 21 9.62 -8.11 -8.18
CA GLY A 21 10.47 -9.30 -8.16
C GLY A 21 10.34 -10.17 -9.41
N THR A 22 9.21 -10.13 -10.10
CA THR A 22 8.93 -10.97 -11.28
C THR A 22 8.96 -10.18 -12.59
N PRO A 23 9.22 -10.84 -13.74
CA PRO A 23 9.13 -10.22 -15.06
C PRO A 23 7.74 -9.63 -15.35
N GLU A 24 6.66 -10.28 -14.93
CA GLU A 24 5.30 -9.74 -15.06
C GLU A 24 5.10 -8.47 -14.23
N ALA A 25 5.54 -8.47 -12.97
CA ALA A 25 5.49 -7.29 -12.11
C ALA A 25 6.29 -6.13 -12.71
N LYS A 26 7.47 -6.39 -13.31
CA LYS A 26 8.29 -5.37 -13.97
C LYS A 26 7.63 -4.77 -15.23
N LYS A 27 6.78 -5.53 -15.92
CA LYS A 27 5.98 -5.01 -17.06
C LYS A 27 4.87 -4.08 -16.58
N LEU A 28 4.32 -4.32 -15.40
CA LEU A 28 3.31 -3.45 -14.77
C LEU A 28 3.97 -2.21 -14.17
N PHE A 29 5.09 -2.39 -13.47
CA PHE A 29 5.83 -1.33 -12.79
C PHE A 29 7.33 -1.63 -12.80
N GLY A 30 8.07 -0.89 -13.64
CA GLY A 30 9.52 -1.06 -13.79
C GLY A 30 10.37 -0.28 -12.77
N GLY A 31 9.74 0.37 -11.79
CA GLY A 31 10.41 1.24 -10.83
C GLY A 31 10.47 0.66 -9.41
N MET A 32 10.90 1.50 -8.48
CA MET A 32 10.76 1.27 -7.04
C MET A 32 9.72 2.24 -6.49
N LEU A 33 8.74 1.75 -5.73
CA LEU A 33 7.78 2.61 -5.03
C LEU A 33 8.28 2.83 -3.61
N ARG A 34 8.62 4.07 -3.26
CA ARG A 34 8.98 4.44 -1.90
C ARG A 34 7.72 4.79 -1.12
N LEU A 35 7.56 4.17 0.04
CA LEU A 35 6.48 4.40 0.99
C LEU A 35 7.06 5.02 2.27
N ASN A 36 6.28 5.92 2.85
CA ASN A 36 6.46 6.32 4.24
C ASN A 36 5.91 5.23 5.18
N GLU A 37 6.11 5.40 6.48
CA GLU A 37 5.67 4.45 7.51
C GLU A 37 4.15 4.15 7.41
N THR A 38 3.34 5.19 7.22
CA THR A 38 1.89 5.09 7.06
C THR A 38 1.48 4.26 5.84
N GLY A 39 2.11 4.50 4.69
CA GLY A 39 1.87 3.71 3.48
C GLY A 39 2.31 2.25 3.64
N ALA A 40 3.42 2.00 4.34
CA ALA A 40 3.87 0.66 4.63
C ALA A 40 2.91 -0.09 5.56
N PHE A 41 2.34 0.60 6.56
CA PHE A 41 1.31 0.06 7.42
C PHE A 41 0.06 -0.36 6.62
N LEU A 42 -0.43 0.53 5.75
CA LEU A 42 -1.57 0.25 4.88
C LEU A 42 -1.29 -0.92 3.94
N TRP A 43 -0.10 -0.96 3.33
CA TRP A 43 0.31 -2.05 2.44
C TRP A 43 0.29 -3.40 3.15
N LYS A 44 0.85 -3.49 4.36
CA LYS A 44 0.86 -4.74 5.16
C LYS A 44 -0.57 -5.24 5.40
N LYS A 45 -1.47 -4.36 5.85
CA LYS A 45 -2.88 -4.70 6.08
C LYS A 45 -3.61 -5.11 4.80
N LEU A 46 -3.24 -4.51 3.67
CA LEU A 46 -3.83 -4.85 2.38
C LEU A 46 -3.38 -6.24 1.88
N ILE A 47 -2.14 -6.66 2.18
CA ILE A 47 -1.67 -8.04 1.94
C ILE A 47 -2.54 -9.04 2.72
N ASP A 48 -2.95 -8.71 3.95
CA ASP A 48 -3.88 -9.51 4.74
C ASP A 48 -5.34 -9.51 4.23
N GLY A 49 -5.62 -8.80 3.12
CA GLY A 49 -6.95 -8.74 2.51
C GLY A 49 -7.92 -7.78 3.23
N ALA A 50 -7.40 -6.76 3.91
CA ALA A 50 -8.22 -5.71 4.49
C ALA A 50 -8.98 -4.92 3.41
N THR A 51 -10.22 -4.55 3.72
CA THR A 51 -11.02 -3.62 2.91
C THR A 51 -10.60 -2.18 3.17
N GLU A 52 -10.95 -1.27 2.26
CA GLU A 52 -10.67 0.18 2.39
C GLU A 52 -11.17 0.75 3.73
N GLU A 53 -12.37 0.38 4.16
CA GLU A 53 -12.93 0.80 5.46
C GLU A 53 -12.10 0.29 6.64
N LYS A 54 -11.63 -0.96 6.58
CA LYS A 54 -10.77 -1.55 7.62
C LYS A 54 -9.39 -0.90 7.67
N LEU A 55 -8.86 -0.52 6.51
CA LEU A 55 -7.60 0.20 6.40
C LEU A 55 -7.69 1.58 7.05
N ALA A 56 -8.72 2.35 6.72
CA ALA A 56 -8.96 3.66 7.31
C ALA A 56 -9.17 3.56 8.83
N ALA A 57 -9.99 2.61 9.29
CA ALA A 57 -10.21 2.38 10.72
C ALA A 57 -8.91 1.98 11.45
N ALA A 58 -8.09 1.12 10.85
CA ALA A 58 -6.80 0.71 11.42
C ALA A 58 -5.82 1.90 11.49
N LEU A 59 -5.81 2.76 10.48
CA LEU A 59 -4.95 3.94 10.43
C LEU A 59 -5.38 4.98 11.48
N ALA A 60 -6.68 5.22 11.62
CA ALA A 60 -7.21 6.07 12.68
C ALA A 60 -6.88 5.55 14.08
N ALA A 61 -6.98 4.23 14.29
CA ALA A 61 -6.67 3.59 15.57
C ALA A 61 -5.18 3.62 15.91
N GLU A 62 -4.30 3.39 14.92
CA GLU A 62 -2.84 3.37 15.13
C GLU A 62 -2.27 4.78 15.36
N TYR A 63 -2.70 5.76 14.55
CA TYR A 63 -2.12 7.10 14.55
C TYR A 63 -2.96 8.14 15.31
N GLY A 64 -4.13 7.76 15.84
CA GLY A 64 -5.01 8.66 16.59
C GLY A 64 -5.59 9.81 15.76
N VAL A 65 -5.70 9.62 14.44
CA VAL A 65 -6.22 10.64 13.51
C VAL A 65 -7.74 10.50 13.32
N SER A 66 -8.38 11.59 12.89
CA SER A 66 -9.83 11.59 12.61
C SER A 66 -10.17 10.64 11.46
N SER A 67 -11.38 10.07 11.50
CA SER A 67 -11.88 9.17 10.44
C SER A 67 -11.81 9.81 9.05
N GLU A 68 -12.10 11.11 8.94
CA GLU A 68 -12.01 11.87 7.68
C GLU A 68 -10.59 11.89 7.11
N VAL A 69 -9.59 12.14 7.97
CA VAL A 69 -8.16 12.15 7.59
C VAL A 69 -7.75 10.74 7.18
N SER A 70 -8.09 9.74 8.00
CA SER A 70 -7.72 8.36 7.72
C SER A 70 -8.33 7.80 6.43
N ALA A 71 -9.57 8.17 6.13
CA ALA A 71 -10.26 7.77 4.92
C ALA A 71 -9.62 8.43 3.70
N LYS A 72 -9.30 9.73 3.80
CA LYS A 72 -8.60 10.44 2.74
C LYS A 72 -7.22 9.84 2.47
N ASP A 73 -6.39 9.65 3.49
CA ASP A 73 -5.05 9.11 3.34
C ASP A 73 -5.07 7.68 2.80
N THR A 74 -6.05 6.87 3.23
CA THR A 74 -6.26 5.53 2.68
C THR A 74 -6.65 5.59 1.21
N ALA A 75 -7.57 6.48 0.83
CA ALA A 75 -8.00 6.65 -0.56
C ALA A 75 -6.86 7.15 -1.46
N ASP A 76 -6.07 8.13 -1.03
CA ASP A 76 -4.88 8.64 -1.72
C ASP A 76 -3.83 7.51 -1.93
N PHE A 77 -3.59 6.70 -0.90
CA PHE A 77 -2.71 5.55 -0.97
C PHE A 77 -3.23 4.50 -1.98
N LEU A 78 -4.51 4.11 -1.85
CA LEU A 78 -5.15 3.15 -2.75
C LEU A 78 -5.15 3.65 -4.20
N GLY A 79 -5.39 4.94 -4.43
CA GLY A 79 -5.30 5.57 -5.75
C GLY A 79 -3.90 5.45 -6.36
N THR A 80 -2.87 5.70 -5.56
CA THR A 80 -1.46 5.55 -5.99
C THR A 80 -1.15 4.12 -6.42
N ILE A 81 -1.51 3.13 -5.60
CA ILE A 81 -1.18 1.74 -5.90
C ILE A 81 -2.05 1.13 -7.01
N ARG A 82 -3.30 1.61 -7.17
CA ARG A 82 -4.18 1.25 -8.29
C ARG A 82 -3.63 1.80 -9.61
N SER A 83 -3.23 3.07 -9.64
CA SER A 83 -2.66 3.72 -10.82
C SER A 83 -1.35 3.05 -11.27
N ALA A 84 -0.53 2.60 -10.32
CA ALA A 84 0.68 1.84 -10.59
C ALA A 84 0.42 0.35 -10.94
N GLY A 85 -0.83 -0.11 -10.89
CA GLY A 85 -1.22 -1.46 -11.31
C GLY A 85 -0.87 -2.57 -10.33
N PHE A 86 -0.60 -2.25 -9.05
CA PHE A 86 -0.21 -3.21 -8.01
C PHE A 86 -1.38 -4.02 -7.43
N VAL A 87 -2.61 -3.56 -7.63
CA VAL A 87 -3.82 -4.15 -7.04
C VAL A 87 -4.74 -4.70 -8.13
N GLU A 88 -5.43 -5.78 -7.81
CA GLU A 88 -6.54 -6.36 -8.56
C GLU A 88 -7.82 -6.31 -7.71
N GLU A 89 -8.97 -6.04 -8.34
CA GLU A 89 -10.27 -5.92 -7.66
C GLU A 89 -10.93 -7.27 -7.37
#